data_AF-A0A971XV04-F1
#
_entry.id   AF-A0A971XV04-F1
#
_cell.length_a   1.000
_cell.length_b   1.000
_cell.length_c   1.000
_cell.angle_alpha   90.00
_cell.angle_beta   90.00
_cell.angle_gamma   90.00
#
_symmetry.space_group_name_H-M   'P 1'
#
loop_
_entity.id
_entity.type
_entity.pdbx_description
1 polymer ?
#
loop_
_entity_poly.entity_id
_entity_poly.type
_entity_poly.pdbx_seq_one_letter_code
_entity_poly.pdbx_strand_id
1 'polypeptide(L)'
;MTVRGKVHFLTAYIEFLLDEGIKSEEYYVGDASRFLRFLLTRVEEGDIQAFVENLSPSYERRLRKTLRKFYTFAQRELRISNQALEKI
;
A
#
# COMPACT_ATOMS: atom_id res chain seq x y z
N MET A 1 11.91 -22.48 -14.73
CA MET A 1 11.17 -21.73 -13.70
C MET A 1 10.86 -20.35 -14.27
N THR A 2 9.63 -20.12 -14.69
CA THR A 2 9.15 -18.78 -15.05
C THR A 2 9.32 -17.90 -13.82
N VAL A 3 10.09 -16.82 -13.94
CA VAL A 3 10.18 -15.79 -12.90
C VAL A 3 8.75 -15.29 -12.71
N ARG A 4 8.08 -15.66 -11.60
CA ARG A 4 6.79 -15.07 -11.26
C ARG A 4 7.01 -13.56 -11.30
N GLY A 5 6.26 -12.87 -12.16
CA GLY A 5 6.29 -11.41 -12.22
C GLY A 5 6.08 -10.81 -10.83
N LYS A 6 6.47 -9.55 -10.64
CA LYS A 6 6.29 -8.87 -9.34
C LYS A 6 4.86 -9.09 -8.84
N VAL A 7 4.74 -9.87 -7.77
CA VAL A 7 3.44 -10.17 -7.17
C VAL A 7 3.03 -8.95 -6.36
N HIS A 8 1.98 -8.26 -6.83
CA HIS A 8 1.42 -7.13 -6.10
C HIS A 8 0.64 -7.68 -4.89
N PHE A 9 0.88 -7.11 -3.70
CA PHE A 9 0.32 -7.61 -2.44
C PHE A 9 -1.19 -7.87 -2.49
N LEU A 10 -1.98 -6.91 -2.99
CA LEU A 10 -3.44 -7.04 -3.07
C LEU A 10 -3.88 -8.11 -4.07
N THR A 11 -3.15 -8.26 -5.19
CA THR A 11 -3.42 -9.30 -6.18
C THR A 11 -3.16 -10.68 -5.58
N ALA A 12 -2.04 -10.87 -4.90
CA ALA A 12 -1.75 -12.12 -4.19
C ALA A 12 -2.80 -12.47 -3.13
N TYR A 13 -3.32 -11.47 -2.42
CA TYR A 13 -4.34 -11.72 -1.42
C TYR A 13 -5.65 -12.21 -2.05
N ILE A 14 -6.08 -11.61 -3.16
CA ILE A 14 -7.27 -12.06 -3.89
C ILE A 14 -7.05 -13.46 -4.48
N GLU A 15 -5.89 -13.72 -5.08
CA GLU A 15 -5.52 -15.06 -5.59
C GLU A 15 -5.57 -16.11 -4.47
N PHE A 16 -5.06 -15.79 -3.29
CA PHE A 16 -5.15 -16.67 -2.12
C PHE A 16 -6.60 -16.97 -1.70
N LEU A 17 -7.48 -15.97 -1.66
CA LEU A 17 -8.89 -16.18 -1.30
C LEU A 17 -9.61 -17.07 -2.33
N LEU A 18 -9.29 -16.90 -3.61
CA LEU A 18 -9.81 -17.72 -4.71
C LEU A 18 -9.35 -19.18 -4.58
N ASP A 19 -8.06 -19.41 -4.31
CA ASP A 19 -7.49 -20.73 -4.15
C ASP A 19 -8.09 -21.49 -2.95
N GLU A 20 -8.46 -20.78 -1.87
CA GLU A 20 -9.17 -21.33 -0.70
C GLU A 20 -10.67 -21.58 -0.95
N GLY A 21 -11.18 -21.24 -2.15
CA GLY A 21 -12.59 -21.44 -2.51
C GLY A 21 -13.56 -20.51 -1.77
N ILE A 22 -13.09 -19.37 -1.27
CA ILE A 22 -13.92 -18.40 -0.54
C ILE A 22 -14.85 -17.67 -1.51
N LYS A 23 -16.16 -17.89 -1.38
CA LYS A 23 -17.18 -17.29 -2.26
C LYS A 23 -17.60 -15.87 -1.88
N SER A 24 -17.17 -15.38 -0.72
CA SER A 24 -17.53 -14.07 -0.17
C SER A 24 -16.28 -13.22 0.08
N GLU A 25 -15.47 -13.05 -0.96
CA GLU A 25 -14.25 -12.25 -0.93
C GLU A 25 -14.47 -10.82 -0.44
N GLU A 26 -15.68 -10.27 -0.65
CA GLU A 26 -16.03 -8.91 -0.25
C GLU A 26 -15.79 -8.64 1.25
N TYR A 27 -16.10 -9.60 2.13
CA TYR A 27 -15.86 -9.42 3.58
C TYR A 27 -14.36 -9.42 3.90
N TYR A 28 -13.62 -10.37 3.34
CA TYR A 28 -12.18 -10.52 3.59
C TYR A 28 -11.39 -9.33 3.03
N VAL A 29 -11.66 -8.95 1.78
CA VAL A 29 -11.07 -7.78 1.14
C VAL A 29 -11.52 -6.49 1.83
N GLY A 30 -12.78 -6.42 2.26
CA GLY A 30 -13.34 -5.29 3.00
C GLY A 30 -12.61 -5.05 4.33
N ASP A 31 -12.46 -6.09 5.14
CA ASP A 31 -11.79 -6.00 6.45
C ASP A 31 -10.29 -5.73 6.30
N ALA A 32 -9.62 -6.38 5.35
CA ALA A 32 -8.23 -6.09 5.02
C ALA A 32 -8.06 -4.63 4.56
N SER A 33 -8.95 -4.13 3.69
CA SER A 33 -8.96 -2.73 3.26
C SER A 33 -9.14 -1.79 4.45
N ARG A 34 -10.09 -2.09 5.35
CA ARG A 34 -10.33 -1.31 6.57
C ARG A 34 -9.09 -1.24 7.44
N PHE A 35 -8.40 -2.36 7.65
CA PHE A 35 -7.16 -2.41 8.41
C PHE A 35 -6.04 -1.60 7.76
N LEU A 36 -5.83 -1.75 6.44
CA LEU A 36 -4.83 -0.97 5.71
C LEU A 36 -5.11 0.54 5.78
N ARG A 37 -6.38 0.95 5.68
CA ARG A 37 -6.79 2.36 5.85
C ARG A 37 -6.48 2.86 7.26
N PHE A 38 -6.74 2.05 8.28
CA PHE A 38 -6.39 2.36 9.66
C PHE A 38 -4.87 2.51 9.86
N LEU A 39 -4.06 1.66 9.24
CA LEU A 39 -2.60 1.80 9.30
C LEU A 39 -2.14 3.08 8.58
N LEU A 40 -2.70 3.38 7.41
CA LEU A 40 -2.37 4.60 6.64
C LEU A 40 -2.65 5.89 7.41
N THR A 41 -3.68 5.94 8.27
CA THR A 41 -3.94 7.12 9.10
C THR A 41 -2.92 7.29 10.22
N ARG A 42 -2.16 6.25 10.56
CA ARG A 42 -1.23 6.22 11.70
C ARG A 42 0.24 6.26 11.31
N VAL A 43 0.56 6.27 10.03
CA VAL A 43 1.95 6.37 9.55
C VAL A 43 2.64 7.59 10.17
N GLU A 44 3.82 7.39 10.73
CA GLU A 44 4.66 8.45 11.29
C GLU A 44 5.82 8.78 10.34
N GLU A 45 6.48 9.91 10.57
CA GLU A 45 7.63 10.32 9.73
C GLU A 45 8.76 9.31 9.77
N GLY A 46 8.99 8.68 10.93
CA GLY A 46 9.98 7.63 11.12
C GLY A 46 9.69 6.39 10.26
N ASP A 47 8.42 6.02 10.08
CA ASP A 47 8.03 4.89 9.22
C ASP A 47 8.37 5.17 7.76
N ILE A 48 8.10 6.40 7.29
CA ILE A 48 8.42 6.81 5.93
C ILE A 48 9.93 6.83 5.71
N GLN A 49 10.67 7.35 6.69
CA GLN A 49 12.13 7.41 6.64
C GLN A 49 12.72 6.00 6.58
N ALA A 50 12.29 5.10 7.47
CA ALA A 50 12.73 3.70 7.47
C ALA A 50 12.36 2.98 6.15
N PHE A 51 11.19 3.28 5.57
CA PHE A 51 10.75 2.68 4.31
C PHE A 51 11.60 3.09 3.10
N VAL A 52 12.13 4.31 3.09
CA VAL A 52 13.01 4.80 2.01
C VAL A 52 14.49 4.63 2.30
N GLU A 53 14.85 4.22 3.51
CA GLU A 53 16.24 4.06 3.94
C GLU A 53 16.95 3.00 3.10
N ASN A 54 18.25 3.17 2.88
CA ASN A 54 19.11 2.25 2.13
C ASN A 54 18.76 2.06 0.63
N LEU A 55 17.84 2.86 0.08
CA LEU A 55 17.56 2.87 -1.36
C LEU A 55 18.58 3.71 -2.12
N SER A 56 18.82 3.36 -3.39
CA SER A 56 19.64 4.22 -4.24
C SER A 56 18.95 5.58 -4.48
N PRO A 57 19.69 6.69 -4.60
CA PRO A 57 19.10 8.03 -4.72
C PRO A 57 18.12 8.18 -5.89
N SER A 58 18.39 7.50 -7.01
CA SER A 58 17.51 7.50 -8.19
C SER A 58 16.21 6.74 -7.93
N TYR A 59 16.29 5.62 -7.19
CA TYR A 59 15.11 4.82 -6.87
C TYR A 59 14.25 5.50 -5.81
N GLU A 60 14.85 6.06 -4.76
CA GLU A 60 14.15 6.84 -3.74
C GLU A 60 13.35 7.98 -4.39
N ARG A 61 13.98 8.77 -5.26
CA ARG A 61 13.31 9.89 -5.96
C ARG A 61 12.09 9.41 -6.75
N ARG A 62 12.24 8.29 -7.47
CA ARG A 62 11.13 7.68 -8.22
C ARG A 62 10.03 7.20 -7.27
N LEU A 63 10.39 6.52 -6.18
CA LEU A 63 9.47 5.98 -5.19
C LEU A 63 8.64 7.08 -4.54
N ARG A 64 9.27 8.15 -4.07
CA ARG A 64 8.59 9.34 -3.52
C ARG A 64 7.60 9.93 -4.52
N LYS A 65 8.01 10.09 -5.78
CA LYS A 65 7.11 10.57 -6.86
C LYS A 65 5.88 9.66 -7.02
N THR A 66 6.05 8.35 -6.99
CA THR A 66 4.92 7.41 -7.11
C THR A 66 4.04 7.39 -5.85
N LEU A 67 4.63 7.50 -4.66
CA LEU A 67 3.90 7.56 -3.39
C LEU A 67 3.04 8.82 -3.29
N ARG A 68 3.51 9.98 -3.78
CA ARG A 68 2.67 11.20 -3.86
C ARG A 68 1.37 10.97 -4.61
N LYS A 69 1.41 10.21 -5.71
CA LYS A 69 0.20 9.90 -6.50
C LYS A 69 -0.74 8.99 -5.72
N PHE A 70 -0.19 7.99 -5.03
CA PHE A 70 -0.96 7.12 -4.13
C PHE A 70 -1.58 7.91 -2.97
N TYR A 71 -0.83 8.81 -2.34
CA TYR A 71 -1.34 9.63 -1.24
C TYR A 71 -2.43 10.60 -1.71
N THR A 72 -2.26 11.21 -2.90
CA THR A 72 -3.32 12.02 -3.52
C THR A 72 -4.61 11.21 -3.70
N PHE A 73 -4.51 9.95 -4.13
CA PHE A 73 -5.65 9.04 -4.22
C PHE A 73 -6.25 8.73 -2.83
N ALA A 74 -5.41 8.40 -1.84
CA ALA A 74 -5.87 8.11 -0.48
C ALA A 74 -6.62 9.30 0.15
N GLN A 75 -6.13 10.52 -0.07
CA GLN A 75 -6.79 11.72 0.43
C GLN A 75 -8.13 11.99 -0.28
N ARG A 76 -8.13 11.95 -1.62
CA ARG A 76 -9.32 12.32 -2.42
C ARG A 76 -10.42 11.29 -2.35
N GLU A 77 -10.07 10.03 -2.57
CA GLU A 77 -11.04 8.94 -2.74
C GLU A 77 -11.36 8.25 -1.42
N LEU A 78 -10.39 8.22 -0.48
CA LEU A 78 -10.53 7.49 0.77
C LEU A 78 -10.68 8.40 1.99
N ARG A 79 -10.55 9.72 1.82
CA ARG A 79 -10.60 10.73 2.90
C ARG A 79 -9.59 10.46 4.02
N ILE A 80 -8.45 9.88 3.67
CA ILE A 80 -7.34 9.65 4.61
C ILE A 80 -6.40 10.85 4.57
N SER A 81 -6.21 11.49 5.72
CA SER A 81 -5.24 12.57 5.91
C SER A 81 -4.26 12.21 7.02
N ASN A 82 -2.97 12.40 6.77
CA ASN A 82 -1.91 12.17 7.75
C ASN A 82 -0.73 13.12 7.45
N GLN A 83 -0.26 13.84 8.47
CA GLN A 83 0.77 14.87 8.30
C GLN A 83 2.12 14.33 7.80
N ALA A 84 2.48 13.10 8.19
CA ALA A 84 3.72 12.48 7.71
C ALA A 84 3.65 12.19 6.20
N LEU A 85 2.50 11.71 5.72
CA LEU A 85 2.28 11.42 4.31
C LEU A 85 2.21 12.68 3.42
N GLU A 86 1.80 13.83 3.97
CA GLU A 86 1.82 15.13 3.26
C GLU A 86 3.22 15.62 2.94
N LYS A 87 4.24 15.12 3.65
CA LYS A 87 5.64 15.53 3.50
C LYS A 87 6.42 14.69 2.49
N ILE A 88 5.80 13.67 1.89
CA ILE A 88 6.43 12.79 0.86
C ILE A 88 6.67 13.54 -0.45
#